data_AF-A0A523YQR0-F1
#
_entry.id   AF-A0A523YQR0-F1
#
_cell.length_a   1.000
_cell.length_b   1.000
_cell.length_c   1.000
_cell.angle_alpha   90.00
_cell.angle_beta   90.00
_cell.angle_gamma   90.00
#
_symmetry.space_group_name_H-M   'P 1'
#
loop_
_entity.id
_entity.type
_entity.pdbx_description
1 polymer ?
#
loop_
_entity_poly.entity_id
_entity_poly.type
_entity_poly.pdbx_seq_one_letter_code
_entity_poly.pdbx_strand_id
1 'polypeptide(L)'
;MNPEFEKCLERGKIRVFSRGKALVDKEIRTARSDLEEAQESFRRVKYKWSTVQSYYSMFHSARALVYNKNYRERSHYCLIVALKALYVQTKQMSFSLVEALQKGKTLREQGDYYGDFSKTTAYELL
;
A
#
# COMPACT_ATOMS: atom_id res chain seq x y z
N MET A 1 -1.54 21.16 9.72
CA MET A 1 -1.50 20.04 8.76
C MET A 1 -0.77 18.88 9.45
N ASN A 2 -0.84 17.63 8.97
CA ASN A 2 -0.28 16.48 9.71
C ASN A 2 1.27 16.61 9.81
N PRO A 3 1.88 16.65 11.01
CA PRO A 3 3.32 16.89 11.15
C PRO A 3 4.22 15.82 10.49
N GLU A 4 3.78 14.56 10.43
CA GLU A 4 4.53 13.51 9.73
C GLU A 4 4.45 13.69 8.21
N PHE A 5 3.30 14.16 7.70
CA PHE A 5 3.11 14.44 6.28
C PHE A 5 4.01 15.60 5.83
N GLU A 6 4.08 16.67 6.62
CA GLU A 6 5.00 17.80 6.40
C GLU A 6 6.45 17.33 6.36
N LYS A 7 6.89 16.52 7.34
CA LYS A 7 8.24 15.92 7.33
C LYS A 7 8.51 15.07 6.07
N CYS A 8 7.51 14.31 5.60
CA CYS A 8 7.65 13.53 4.37
C CYS A 8 7.76 14.43 3.12
N LEU A 9 7.09 15.60 3.08
CA LEU A 9 7.23 16.60 2.02
C LEU A 9 8.62 17.25 2.06
N GLU A 10 9.05 17.73 3.22
CA GLU A 10 10.35 18.39 3.42
C GLU A 10 11.52 17.48 3.00
N ARG A 11 11.44 16.19 3.35
CA ARG A 11 12.45 15.19 2.95
C ARG A 11 12.32 14.74 1.49
N GLY A 12 11.37 15.29 0.74
CA GLY A 12 11.08 14.96 -0.65
C GLY A 12 10.66 13.50 -0.86
N LYS A 13 10.15 12.85 0.20
CA LYS A 13 9.60 11.49 0.19
C LYS A 13 8.11 11.47 -0.17
N ILE A 14 7.45 12.61 -0.12
CA ILE A 14 6.21 12.94 -0.84
C ILE A 14 6.50 14.20 -1.65
N ARG A 15 5.94 14.32 -2.86
CA ARG A 15 6.08 15.51 -3.70
C ARG A 15 4.76 15.82 -4.39
N VAL A 16 4.52 17.09 -4.71
CA VAL A 16 3.44 17.48 -5.60
C VAL A 16 3.67 16.85 -6.97
N PHE A 17 2.61 16.29 -7.55
CA PHE A 17 2.63 15.53 -8.78
C PHE A 17 1.31 15.71 -9.53
N SER A 18 1.22 16.80 -10.29
CA SER A 18 0.01 17.20 -11.04
C SER A 18 -0.44 16.19 -12.09
N ARG A 19 0.46 15.32 -12.57
CA ARG A 19 0.15 14.22 -13.50
C ARG A 19 -0.39 12.97 -12.81
N GLY A 20 -0.56 12.99 -11.48
CA GLY A 20 -0.99 11.83 -10.68
C GLY A 20 -2.33 11.25 -11.13
N LYS A 21 -3.34 12.10 -11.33
CA LYS A 21 -4.69 11.66 -11.74
C LYS A 21 -4.71 10.79 -12.99
N ALA A 22 -3.89 11.12 -13.99
CA ALA A 22 -3.80 10.35 -15.24
C ALA A 22 -3.23 8.93 -15.07
N LEU A 23 -2.58 8.64 -13.93
CA LEU A 23 -2.02 7.33 -13.62
C LEU A 23 -2.91 6.49 -12.70
N VAL A 24 -4.02 7.04 -12.18
CA VAL A 24 -4.90 6.35 -11.23
C VAL A 24 -5.40 5.03 -11.80
N ASP A 25 -5.95 5.04 -13.02
CA ASP A 25 -6.49 3.82 -13.64
C ASP A 25 -5.43 2.75 -13.87
N LYS A 26 -4.19 3.18 -14.16
CA LYS A 26 -3.06 2.25 -14.31
C LYS A 26 -2.76 1.57 -12.97
N GLU A 27 -2.65 2.33 -11.89
CA GLU A 27 -2.36 1.79 -10.56
C GLU A 27 -3.48 0.86 -10.06
N ILE A 28 -4.75 1.19 -10.33
CA ILE A 28 -5.89 0.31 -10.00
C ILE A 28 -5.85 -1.00 -10.80
N ARG A 29 -5.51 -0.96 -12.10
CA ARG A 29 -5.35 -2.19 -12.90
C ARG A 29 -4.22 -3.06 -12.37
N THR A 30 -3.09 -2.47 -12.02
CA THR A 30 -1.96 -3.19 -11.41
C THR A 30 -2.38 -3.81 -10.07
N ALA A 31 -3.06 -3.06 -9.20
CA ALA A 31 -3.54 -3.57 -7.92
C ALA A 31 -4.47 -4.79 -8.08
N ARG A 32 -5.35 -4.78 -9.09
CA ARG A 32 -6.23 -5.93 -9.37
C ARG A 32 -5.44 -7.16 -9.84
N SER A 33 -4.52 -6.96 -10.76
CA SER A 33 -3.63 -8.04 -11.23
C SER A 33 -2.82 -8.65 -10.09
N ASP A 34 -2.28 -7.82 -9.19
CA ASP A 34 -1.52 -8.29 -8.03
C ASP A 34 -2.41 -9.11 -7.07
N LEU A 35 -3.69 -8.75 -6.90
CA LEU A 35 -4.63 -9.50 -6.07
C LEU A 35 -4.96 -10.86 -6.68
N GLU A 36 -5.20 -10.92 -7.99
CA GLU A 36 -5.45 -12.17 -8.72
C GLU A 36 -4.26 -13.14 -8.57
N GLU A 37 -3.05 -12.62 -8.73
CA GLU A 37 -1.81 -13.36 -8.53
C GLU A 37 -1.62 -13.80 -7.07
N ALA A 38 -1.94 -12.94 -6.09
CA ALA A 38 -1.87 -13.28 -4.67
C ALA A 38 -2.79 -14.46 -4.32
N GLN A 39 -4.01 -14.46 -4.86
CA GLN A 39 -4.99 -15.53 -4.69
C GLN A 39 -4.52 -16.84 -5.34
N GLU A 40 -3.90 -16.78 -6.52
CA GLU A 40 -3.36 -17.96 -7.18
C GLU A 40 -2.16 -18.54 -6.42
N SER A 41 -1.24 -17.69 -5.97
CA SER A 41 -0.14 -18.09 -5.10
C SER A 41 -0.64 -18.77 -3.84
N PHE A 42 -1.71 -18.27 -3.22
CA PHE A 42 -2.32 -18.90 -2.05
C PHE A 42 -2.82 -20.32 -2.37
N ARG A 43 -3.59 -20.47 -3.46
CA ARG A 43 -4.11 -21.78 -3.92
C ARG A 43 -2.99 -22.78 -4.19
N ARG A 44 -1.84 -22.31 -4.69
CA ARG A 44 -0.64 -23.11 -4.96
C ARG A 44 0.26 -23.32 -3.74
N VAL A 45 -0.20 -22.98 -2.52
CA VAL A 45 0.56 -23.15 -1.27
C VAL A 45 1.86 -22.30 -1.26
N LYS A 46 1.91 -21.23 -2.07
CA LYS A 46 3.01 -20.28 -2.15
C LYS A 46 2.75 -19.09 -1.22
N TYR A 47 2.64 -19.36 0.08
CA TYR A 47 2.17 -18.38 1.08
C TYR A 47 3.05 -17.13 1.17
N LYS A 48 4.38 -17.25 1.08
CA LYS A 48 5.27 -16.08 0.98
C LYS A 48 4.85 -15.16 -0.18
N TRP A 49 4.68 -15.73 -1.37
CA TRP A 49 4.36 -14.95 -2.57
C TRP A 49 2.97 -14.36 -2.50
N SER A 50 2.00 -15.09 -1.96
CA SER A 50 0.66 -14.56 -1.68
C SER A 50 0.73 -13.32 -0.78
N THR A 51 1.46 -13.36 0.34
CA THR A 51 1.66 -12.19 1.22
C THR A 51 2.29 -11.01 0.49
N VAL A 52 3.36 -11.25 -0.28
CA VAL A 52 4.07 -10.21 -1.03
C VAL A 52 3.14 -9.55 -2.05
N GLN A 53 2.41 -10.35 -2.83
CA GLN A 53 1.50 -9.88 -3.87
C GLN A 53 0.28 -9.16 -3.27
N SER A 54 -0.32 -9.66 -2.19
CA SER A 54 -1.39 -8.97 -1.46
C SER A 54 -0.93 -7.58 -0.99
N TYR A 55 0.28 -7.49 -0.43
CA TYR A 55 0.84 -6.19 -0.05
C TYR A 55 1.01 -5.25 -1.26
N TYR A 56 1.50 -5.74 -2.40
CA TYR A 56 1.64 -4.90 -3.59
C TYR A 56 0.29 -4.45 -4.15
N SER A 57 -0.74 -5.29 -4.10
CA SER A 57 -2.10 -4.88 -4.41
C SER A 57 -2.58 -3.71 -3.52
N MET A 58 -2.38 -3.83 -2.21
CA MET A 58 -2.70 -2.76 -1.25
C MET A 58 -1.87 -1.49 -1.53
N PHE A 59 -0.59 -1.64 -1.84
CA PHE A 59 0.33 -0.56 -2.13
C PHE A 59 -0.08 0.22 -3.38
N HIS A 60 -0.42 -0.47 -4.48
CA HIS A 60 -0.88 0.15 -5.72
C HIS A 60 -2.24 0.82 -5.54
N SER A 61 -3.15 0.21 -4.76
CA SER A 61 -4.42 0.83 -4.37
C SER A 61 -4.21 2.14 -3.58
N ALA A 62 -3.33 2.11 -2.58
CA ALA A 62 -2.98 3.28 -1.78
C ALA A 62 -2.31 4.37 -2.62
N ARG A 63 -1.41 4.00 -3.53
CA ARG A 63 -0.73 4.93 -4.44
C ARG A 63 -1.74 5.61 -5.37
N ALA A 64 -2.71 4.88 -5.91
CA ALA A 64 -3.76 5.44 -6.75
C ALA A 64 -4.51 6.57 -6.03
N LEU A 65 -4.81 6.41 -4.74
CA LEU A 65 -5.44 7.44 -3.92
C LEU A 65 -4.52 8.67 -3.73
N VAL A 66 -3.26 8.47 -3.39
CA VAL A 66 -2.29 9.57 -3.26
C VAL A 66 -2.14 10.33 -4.59
N TYR A 67 -2.11 9.62 -5.72
CA TYR A 67 -2.06 10.18 -7.06
C TYR A 67 -3.32 11.01 -7.38
N ASN A 68 -4.50 10.55 -6.95
CA ASN A 68 -5.75 11.30 -7.13
C ASN A 68 -5.74 12.66 -6.39
N LYS A 69 -4.95 12.79 -5.32
CA LYS A 69 -4.72 14.05 -4.60
C LYS A 69 -3.56 14.88 -5.18
N ASN A 70 -3.04 14.53 -6.35
CA ASN A 70 -1.88 15.17 -7.00
C ASN A 70 -0.59 15.12 -6.16
N TYR A 71 -0.39 14.04 -5.42
CA TYR A 71 0.87 13.77 -4.73
C TYR A 71 1.51 12.48 -5.26
N ARG A 72 2.80 12.34 -5.02
CA ARG A 72 3.55 11.10 -5.28
C ARG A 72 4.49 10.81 -4.12
N GLU A 73 4.39 9.61 -3.59
CA GLU A 73 5.27 9.07 -2.58
C GLU A 73 6.53 8.42 -3.18
N ARG A 74 7.58 8.32 -2.37
CA ARG A 74 8.86 7.65 -2.68
C ARG A 74 9.35 6.78 -1.52
N SER A 75 8.43 6.38 -0.64
CA SER A 75 8.70 5.57 0.55
C SER A 75 7.42 4.85 0.96
N HIS A 76 7.53 3.57 1.31
CA HIS A 76 6.42 2.78 1.85
C HIS A 76 5.85 3.40 3.15
N TYR A 77 6.72 3.94 4.01
CA TYR A 77 6.28 4.66 5.20
C TYR A 77 5.50 5.94 4.85
N CYS A 78 6.04 6.76 3.94
CA CYS A 78 5.37 8.00 3.58
C CYS A 78 4.07 7.77 2.78
N LEU A 79 3.89 6.61 2.13
CA LEU A 79 2.59 6.21 1.55
C LEU A 79 1.51 6.11 2.64
N ILE A 80 1.82 5.43 3.74
CA ILE A 80 0.93 5.23 4.89
C ILE A 80 0.60 6.58 5.54
N VAL A 81 1.62 7.42 5.76
CA VAL A 81 1.45 8.79 6.27
C VAL A 81 0.54 9.62 5.36
N ALA A 82 0.72 9.51 4.03
CA ALA A 82 -0.11 10.21 3.05
C ALA A 82 -1.58 9.80 3.14
N LEU A 83 -1.89 8.50 3.24
CA LEU A 83 -3.27 8.05 3.40
C LEU A 83 -3.90 8.57 4.70
N LYS A 84 -3.17 8.53 5.82
CA LYS A 84 -3.66 9.08 7.10
C LYS A 84 -4.03 10.55 6.96
N ALA A 85 -3.12 11.35 6.41
CA ALA A 85 -3.29 12.79 6.30
C ALA A 85 -4.38 13.19 5.28
N LEU A 86 -4.42 12.54 4.12
CA LEU A 86 -5.26 12.95 2.99
C LEU A 86 -6.68 12.37 3.03
N TYR A 87 -6.87 11.22 3.69
CA TYR A 87 -8.13 10.46 3.63
C TYR A 87 -8.70 10.10 5.01
N VAL A 88 -7.88 9.70 5.99
CA VAL A 88 -8.40 9.33 7.32
C VAL A 88 -8.78 10.56 8.13
N GLN A 89 -7.89 11.55 8.22
CA GLN A 89 -8.16 12.78 8.96
C GLN A 89 -9.33 13.58 8.37
N THR A 90 -9.56 13.44 7.06
CA THR A 90 -10.69 14.04 6.33
C THR A 90 -11.96 13.19 6.40
N LYS A 91 -11.95 12.07 7.15
CA LYS A 91 -13.06 11.12 7.33
C LYS A 91 -13.55 10.48 6.02
N GLN A 92 -12.72 10.47 4.97
CA GLN A 92 -13.00 9.82 3.68
C GLN A 92 -12.62 8.34 3.68
N MET A 93 -11.91 7.86 4.71
CA MET A 93 -11.43 6.49 4.83
C MET A 93 -11.33 6.08 6.31
N SER A 94 -11.68 4.82 6.60
CA SER A 94 -11.47 4.23 7.93
C SER A 94 -9.99 4.07 8.25
N PHE A 95 -9.62 4.30 9.52
CA PHE A 95 -8.25 4.03 10.01
C PHE A 95 -7.85 2.56 9.83
N SER A 96 -8.79 1.62 9.92
CA SER A 96 -8.53 0.18 9.79
C SER A 96 -7.88 -0.21 8.47
N LEU A 97 -8.17 0.51 7.38
CA LEU A 97 -7.54 0.27 6.07
C LEU A 97 -6.05 0.65 6.08
N VAL A 98 -5.69 1.68 6.85
CA VAL A 98 -4.28 2.05 7.02
C VAL A 98 -3.56 1.05 7.91
N GLU A 99 -4.22 0.52 8.94
CA GLU A 99 -3.66 -0.56 9.78
C GLU A 99 -3.41 -1.82 8.96
N ALA A 100 -4.34 -2.20 8.08
CA ALA A 100 -4.18 -3.34 7.16
C ALA A 100 -2.96 -3.14 6.23
N LEU A 101 -2.81 -1.94 5.64
CA LEU A 101 -1.64 -1.62 4.81
C LEU A 101 -0.32 -1.69 5.59
N GLN A 102 -0.30 -1.20 6.84
CA GLN A 102 0.87 -1.26 7.71
C GLN A 102 1.23 -2.70 8.08
N LYS A 103 0.23 -3.53 8.41
CA LYS A 103 0.40 -4.96 8.67
C LYS A 103 0.94 -5.68 7.43
N GLY A 104 0.34 -5.45 6.26
CA GLY A 104 0.80 -6.00 4.99
C GLY A 104 2.25 -5.63 4.69
N LYS A 105 2.66 -4.38 4.94
CA LYS A 105 4.05 -3.94 4.79
C LYS A 105 4.99 -4.77 5.66
N THR A 106 4.66 -4.91 6.95
CA THR A 106 5.46 -5.67 7.91
C THR A 106 5.57 -7.15 7.53
N LEU A 107 4.45 -7.79 7.19
CA LEU A 107 4.41 -9.20 6.77
C LEU A 107 5.21 -9.43 5.48
N ARG A 108 5.15 -8.47 4.54
CA ARG A 108 5.96 -8.52 3.32
C ARG A 108 7.45 -8.44 3.62
N GLU A 109 7.88 -7.51 4.49
CA GLU A 109 9.27 -7.39 4.93
C GLU A 109 9.76 -8.65 5.67
N GLN A 110 8.90 -9.26 6.51
CA GLN A 110 9.16 -10.54 7.17
C GLN A 110 9.40 -11.68 6.15
N GLY A 111 8.51 -11.83 5.18
CA GLY A 111 8.62 -12.86 4.15
C GLY A 111 9.81 -12.65 3.19
N ASP A 112 10.13 -11.41 2.85
CA ASP A 112 11.22 -11.08 1.93
C ASP A 112 12.60 -11.22 2.58
N TYR A 113 12.80 -10.66 3.77
CA TYR A 113 14.12 -10.54 4.39
C TYR A 113 14.44 -11.66 5.38
N TYR A 114 13.43 -12.25 6.01
CA TYR A 114 13.61 -13.22 7.09
C TYR A 114 13.05 -14.60 6.76
N GLY A 115 12.30 -14.73 5.66
CA GLY A 115 11.63 -15.98 5.30
C GLY A 115 10.52 -16.37 6.27
N ASP A 116 10.03 -15.43 7.08
CA ASP A 116 8.96 -15.65 8.05
C ASP A 116 7.59 -15.38 7.38
N PHE A 117 6.82 -16.45 7.21
CA PHE A 117 5.48 -16.41 6.59
C PHE A 117 4.66 -17.63 7.00
N SER A 118 3.33 -17.51 6.94
CA SER A 118 2.41 -18.61 7.26
C SER A 118 1.19 -18.59 6.35
N LYS A 119 0.47 -19.72 6.30
CA LYS A 119 -0.85 -19.78 5.64
C LYS A 119 -1.83 -18.78 6.26
N THR A 120 -1.85 -18.67 7.58
CA THR A 120 -2.78 -17.80 8.32
C THR A 120 -2.56 -16.34 7.95
N THR A 121 -1.32 -15.85 8.05
CA THR A 121 -1.00 -14.45 7.76
C THR A 121 -1.16 -14.11 6.28
N ALA A 122 -0.94 -15.06 5.37
CA ALA A 122 -1.24 -14.87 3.95
C ALA A 122 -2.76 -14.73 3.69
N TYR A 123 -3.57 -15.59 4.32
CA TYR A 123 -5.03 -15.54 4.17
C TYR A 123 -5.64 -14.25 4.72
N GLU A 124 -5.09 -13.72 5.83
CA GLU A 124 -5.54 -12.47 6.43
C GLU A 124 -5.32 -11.23 5.53
N LEU A 125 -4.49 -11.32 4.50
CA LEU A 125 -4.23 -10.23 3.55
C LEU A 125 -4.98 -10.35 2.22
N LEU A 126 -5.75 -11.42 2.01
CA LEU A 126 -6.59 -11.62 0.81
C LEU A 126 -7.98 -10.99 1.00
#